data_AF-A0A6G0URX7-F1
#
_entry.id   AF-A0A6G0URX7-F1
#
_cell.length_a   1.000
_cell.length_b   1.000
_cell.length_c   1.000
_cell.angle_alpha   90.00
_cell.angle_beta   90.00
_cell.angle_gamma   90.00
#
_symmetry.space_group_name_H-M   'P 1'
#
loop_
_entity.id
_entity.type
_entity.pdbx_description
1 polymer ?
#
loop_
_entity_poly.entity_id
_entity_poly.type
_entity_poly.pdbx_seq_one_letter_code
_entity_poly.pdbx_strand_id
1 'polypeptide(L)'
;MKLLILLALVGTVLGCDTWPNGTDTTFNWWVSCGTKVIYYDAYPTDSNNNPEYPIHLGQPVLAHANITNLGNVYKNLKITLKIYSWGGWSGCDWHELPTFGLLDNLDACQNGVPCPVPTGNQILVITLDFSKFQAIINLLTDDAPYQIWFQLSDVDSGDQTCLTVQARARIH
;
A
#
# COMPACT_ATOMS: atom_id res chain seq x y z
N MET A 1 -7.54 0.19 62.80
CA MET A 1 -7.29 1.20 61.74
C MET A 1 -6.63 0.49 60.57
N LYS A 2 -7.41 0.07 59.55
CA LYS A 2 -6.90 -0.65 58.38
C LYS A 2 -6.65 0.37 57.26
N LEU A 3 -5.38 0.61 56.93
CA LEU A 3 -4.96 1.47 55.82
C LEU A 3 -5.01 0.63 54.53
N LEU A 4 -5.99 0.88 53.68
CA LEU A 4 -6.07 0.32 52.32
C LEU A 4 -5.18 1.17 51.40
N ILE A 5 -4.05 0.63 50.99
CA ILE A 5 -3.19 1.23 49.96
C ILE A 5 -3.78 0.82 48.61
N LEU A 6 -4.39 1.79 47.92
CA LEU A 6 -4.80 1.63 46.53
C LEU A 6 -3.55 1.76 45.64
N LEU A 7 -3.08 0.65 45.08
CA LEU A 7 -2.03 0.65 44.06
C LEU A 7 -2.65 1.12 42.74
N ALA A 8 -2.39 2.37 42.34
CA ALA A 8 -2.74 2.84 41.01
C ALA A 8 -1.74 2.23 40.00
N LEU A 9 -2.17 1.21 39.27
CA LEU A 9 -1.48 0.71 38.08
C LEU A 9 -1.62 1.78 36.99
N VAL A 10 -0.63 2.67 36.89
CA VAL A 10 -0.42 3.49 35.71
C VAL A 10 0.14 2.56 34.64
N GLY A 11 -0.75 1.95 33.84
CA GLY A 11 -0.35 1.29 32.61
C GLY A 11 0.19 2.35 31.67
N THR A 12 1.50 2.37 31.43
CA THR A 12 2.07 3.12 30.32
C THR A 12 1.46 2.55 29.05
N VAL A 13 0.55 3.28 28.42
CA VAL A 13 0.21 3.04 27.03
C VAL A 13 1.48 3.36 26.25
N LEU A 14 2.30 2.35 25.98
CA LEU A 14 3.39 2.49 25.03
C LEU A 14 2.73 2.67 23.67
N GLY A 15 2.48 3.93 23.31
CA GLY A 15 2.17 4.29 21.94
C GLY A 15 3.29 3.77 21.04
N CYS A 16 2.93 3.33 19.84
CA CYS A 16 3.92 2.94 18.84
C CYS A 16 4.56 4.21 18.27
N ASP A 17 5.47 4.81 19.04
CA ASP A 17 6.19 6.02 18.65
C ASP A 17 7.25 5.73 17.57
N THR A 18 7.52 4.45 17.31
CA THR A 18 8.43 3.99 16.27
C THR A 18 7.72 3.85 14.94
N TRP A 19 8.23 4.56 13.94
CA TRP A 19 7.85 4.40 12.54
C TRP A 19 8.40 3.06 12.01
N PRO A 20 7.53 2.13 11.58
CA PRO A 20 7.97 0.83 11.10
C PRO A 20 8.86 1.01 9.86
N ASN A 21 9.98 0.30 9.81
CA ASN A 21 10.91 0.32 8.68
C ASN A 21 11.37 1.72 8.21
N GLY A 22 11.43 2.72 9.10
CA GLY A 22 11.85 4.08 8.74
C GLY A 22 10.87 4.82 7.83
N THR A 23 9.59 4.46 7.91
CA THR A 23 8.51 5.11 7.14
C THR A 23 8.29 6.57 7.54
N ASP A 24 8.94 7.14 8.54
CA ASP A 24 8.90 8.59 8.76
C ASP A 24 9.53 9.39 7.61
N THR A 25 10.50 8.78 6.92
CA THR A 25 11.38 9.44 5.95
C THR A 25 11.56 8.68 4.64
N THR A 26 11.20 7.39 4.60
CA THR A 26 11.54 6.50 3.48
C THR A 26 10.34 5.74 2.93
N PHE A 27 10.21 5.72 1.60
CA PHE A 27 9.35 4.80 0.87
C PHE A 27 10.03 3.43 0.78
N ASN A 28 9.38 2.40 1.29
CA ASN A 28 9.88 1.03 1.30
C ASN A 28 9.01 0.14 0.42
N TRP A 29 9.61 -0.80 -0.30
CA TRP A 29 8.88 -1.78 -1.08
C TRP A 29 9.68 -3.07 -1.24
N TRP A 30 8.97 -4.18 -1.47
CA TRP A 30 9.57 -5.46 -1.85
C TRP A 30 8.55 -6.35 -2.58
N VAL A 31 9.08 -7.26 -3.39
CA VAL A 31 8.26 -8.31 -4.02
C VAL A 31 7.84 -9.32 -2.96
N SER A 32 6.54 -9.56 -2.87
CA SER A 32 5.94 -10.48 -1.90
C SER A 32 5.35 -11.75 -2.53
N CYS A 33 5.14 -11.76 -3.85
CA CYS A 33 4.75 -12.94 -4.61
C CYS A 33 5.07 -12.75 -6.11
N GLY A 34 5.07 -13.85 -6.87
CA GLY A 34 5.22 -13.82 -8.33
C GLY A 34 6.67 -13.94 -8.82
N THR A 35 6.85 -14.44 -10.05
CA THR A 35 8.19 -14.73 -10.62
C THR A 35 8.35 -14.32 -12.09
N LYS A 36 7.25 -13.96 -12.77
CA LYS A 36 7.24 -13.60 -14.20
C LYS A 36 7.47 -12.11 -14.46
N VAL A 37 7.32 -11.28 -13.43
CA VAL A 37 7.63 -9.86 -13.48
C VAL A 37 8.76 -9.59 -12.49
N ILE A 38 9.88 -9.09 -13.00
CA ILE A 38 11.01 -8.67 -12.18
C ILE A 38 10.88 -7.17 -11.94
N TYR A 39 11.08 -6.74 -10.70
CA TYR A 39 11.10 -5.33 -10.30
C TYR A 39 12.53 -4.93 -9.97
N TYR A 40 12.97 -3.80 -10.54
CA TYR A 40 14.29 -3.23 -10.26
C TYR A 40 14.21 -2.02 -9.35
N ASP A 41 13.13 -1.24 -9.48
CA ASP A 41 12.91 -0.03 -8.71
C ASP A 41 11.41 0.28 -8.60
N ALA A 42 11.02 0.97 -7.54
CA ALA A 42 9.69 1.54 -7.39
C ALA A 42 9.73 2.82 -6.56
N TYR A 43 9.01 3.85 -7.02
CA TYR A 43 8.93 5.13 -6.33
C TYR A 43 7.60 5.87 -6.65
N PRO A 44 7.07 6.65 -5.70
CA PRO A 44 5.89 7.49 -5.92
C PRO A 44 6.24 8.89 -6.45
N THR A 45 5.35 9.45 -7.25
CA THR A 45 5.34 10.86 -7.62
C THR A 45 3.93 11.44 -7.53
N ASP A 46 3.84 12.76 -7.42
CA ASP A 46 2.59 13.47 -7.57
C ASP A 46 2.08 13.41 -9.03
N SER A 47 0.90 13.97 -9.27
CA SER A 47 0.29 14.06 -10.61
C SER A 47 1.10 14.89 -11.63
N ASN A 48 2.08 15.68 -11.18
CA ASN A 48 2.98 16.47 -12.01
C ASN A 48 4.33 15.78 -12.25
N ASN A 49 4.50 14.52 -11.80
CA ASN A 49 5.75 13.74 -11.83
C ASN A 49 6.87 14.28 -10.92
N ASN A 50 6.56 15.08 -9.91
CA ASN A 50 7.53 15.44 -8.89
C ASN A 50 7.65 14.30 -7.85
N PRO A 51 8.87 13.99 -7.36
CA PRO A 51 9.03 13.04 -6.25
C PRO A 51 8.14 13.42 -5.07
N GLU A 52 7.37 12.46 -4.57
CA GLU A 52 6.39 12.71 -3.51
C GLU A 52 6.73 11.95 -2.24
N TYR A 53 7.02 12.70 -1.17
CA TYR A 53 7.09 12.15 0.18
C TYR A 53 6.78 13.24 1.22
N PRO A 54 5.91 12.99 2.21
CA PRO A 54 5.02 11.82 2.34
C PRO A 54 3.99 11.73 1.20
N ILE A 55 3.38 10.55 1.03
CA ILE A 55 2.40 10.30 -0.04
C ILE A 55 1.04 10.89 0.32
N HIS A 56 0.39 11.63 -0.58
CA HIS A 56 -0.96 12.17 -0.32
C HIS A 56 -2.04 11.26 -0.94
N LEU A 57 -2.65 10.39 -0.12
CA LEU A 57 -3.69 9.44 -0.57
C LEU A 57 -5.05 10.11 -0.81
N GLY A 58 -5.25 11.35 -0.39
CA GLY A 58 -6.42 12.15 -0.71
C GLY A 58 -6.49 12.60 -2.18
N GLN A 59 -5.41 12.39 -2.95
CA GLN A 59 -5.30 12.73 -4.36
C GLN A 59 -4.73 11.54 -5.16
N PRO A 60 -4.83 11.53 -6.49
CA PRO A 60 -4.19 10.50 -7.31
C PRO A 60 -2.65 10.52 -7.14
N VAL A 61 -2.08 9.36 -6.81
CA VAL A 61 -0.63 9.13 -6.69
C VAL A 61 -0.17 8.32 -7.89
N LEU A 62 0.98 8.68 -8.48
CA LEU A 62 1.60 7.91 -9.56
C LEU A 62 2.71 7.02 -8.97
N ALA A 63 2.52 5.71 -9.01
CA ALA A 63 3.52 4.73 -8.62
C ALA A 63 4.30 4.27 -9.88
N HIS A 64 5.57 4.62 -9.94
CA HIS A 64 6.48 4.18 -11.00
C HIS A 64 7.12 2.87 -10.58
N ALA A 65 7.12 1.87 -11.46
CA ALA A 65 7.81 0.61 -11.25
C ALA A 65 8.69 0.30 -12.48
N ASN A 66 10.01 0.22 -12.29
CA ASN A 66 10.92 -0.26 -13.32
C ASN A 66 10.89 -1.78 -13.33
N ILE A 67 10.35 -2.38 -14.40
CA ILE A 67 10.09 -3.81 -14.48
C ILE A 67 10.64 -4.45 -15.75
N THR A 68 10.88 -5.75 -15.68
CA THR A 68 10.92 -6.65 -16.84
C THR A 68 9.79 -7.64 -16.75
N ASN A 69 8.90 -7.65 -17.74
CA ASN A 69 7.89 -8.68 -17.88
C ASN A 69 8.43 -9.84 -18.75
N LEU A 70 8.64 -11.01 -18.13
CA LEU A 70 9.10 -12.25 -18.75
C LEU A 70 7.95 -13.24 -19.07
N GLY A 71 6.71 -12.87 -18.77
CA GLY A 71 5.54 -13.69 -19.04
C GLY A 71 4.85 -13.33 -20.34
N ASN A 72 3.54 -13.18 -20.30
CA ASN A 72 2.72 -12.86 -21.46
C ASN A 72 2.54 -11.34 -21.63
N VAL A 73 2.00 -10.93 -22.78
CA VAL A 73 1.42 -9.60 -22.91
C VAL A 73 0.10 -9.58 -22.15
N TYR A 74 0.08 -8.97 -20.97
CA TYR A 74 -1.09 -8.98 -20.09
C TYR A 74 -2.10 -7.92 -20.52
N LYS A 75 -3.35 -8.35 -20.72
CA LYS A 75 -4.46 -7.50 -21.18
C LYS A 75 -5.64 -7.53 -20.24
N ASN A 76 -5.79 -8.62 -19.50
CA ASN A 76 -6.94 -8.90 -18.66
C ASN A 76 -6.49 -8.98 -17.21
N LEU A 77 -6.03 -7.84 -16.70
CA LEU A 77 -5.45 -7.73 -15.37
C LEU A 77 -6.51 -7.40 -14.32
N LYS A 78 -6.39 -8.07 -13.18
CA LYS A 78 -7.13 -7.79 -11.96
C LYS A 78 -6.19 -7.28 -10.89
N ILE A 79 -6.63 -6.26 -10.17
CA ILE A 79 -5.91 -5.65 -9.06
C ILE A 79 -6.63 -5.90 -7.75
N THR A 80 -5.88 -6.34 -6.75
CA THR A 80 -6.33 -6.46 -5.36
C THR A 80 -5.42 -5.63 -4.47
N LEU A 81 -6.00 -4.78 -3.62
CA LEU A 81 -5.28 -3.98 -2.64
C LEU A 81 -5.74 -4.33 -1.23
N LYS A 82 -4.79 -4.66 -0.36
CA LYS A 82 -5.01 -4.73 1.08
C LYS A 82 -4.23 -3.62 1.76
N ILE A 83 -4.90 -2.89 2.63
CA ILE A 83 -4.31 -1.76 3.36
C ILE A 83 -4.16 -2.16 4.81
N TYR A 84 -3.02 -1.86 5.42
CA TYR A 84 -2.75 -2.12 6.82
C TYR A 84 -2.32 -0.83 7.51
N SER A 85 -2.83 -0.62 8.72
CA SER A 85 -2.39 0.43 9.63
C SER A 85 -1.40 -0.13 10.64
N TRP A 86 -0.45 0.70 11.06
CA TRP A 86 0.48 0.34 12.12
C TRP A 86 -0.09 0.65 13.50
N GLY A 87 0.15 -0.25 14.46
CA GLY A 87 -0.20 -0.05 15.85
C GLY A 87 -1.66 -0.37 16.18
N GLY A 88 -2.00 -0.27 17.46
CA GLY A 88 -3.33 -0.57 17.96
C GLY A 88 -3.28 -1.09 19.39
N TRP A 89 -4.44 -1.47 19.91
CA TRP A 89 -4.59 -2.00 21.28
C TRP A 89 -3.77 -3.29 21.53
N SER A 90 -3.44 -4.04 20.48
CA SER A 90 -2.67 -5.29 20.52
C SER A 90 -1.15 -5.10 20.39
N GLY A 91 -0.66 -3.87 20.22
CA GLY A 91 0.77 -3.56 20.11
C GLY A 91 1.18 -2.97 18.76
N CYS A 92 2.50 -2.96 18.51
CA CYS A 92 3.12 -2.37 17.32
C CYS A 92 3.29 -3.41 16.23
N ASP A 93 2.20 -3.69 15.53
CA ASP A 93 2.17 -4.59 14.38
C ASP A 93 1.27 -4.01 13.27
N TRP A 94 1.34 -4.61 12.08
CA TRP A 94 0.48 -4.27 10.96
C TRP A 94 -0.88 -4.95 11.09
N HIS A 95 -1.94 -4.16 11.02
CA HIS A 95 -3.32 -4.63 11.10
C HIS A 95 -4.08 -4.31 9.82
N GLU A 96 -4.67 -5.33 9.19
CA GLU A 96 -5.44 -5.15 7.95
C GLU A 96 -6.69 -4.31 8.24
N LEU A 97 -6.87 -3.24 7.46
CA LEU A 97 -8.07 -2.41 7.50
C LEU A 97 -9.19 -3.12 6.72
N PRO A 98 -10.41 -3.19 7.26
CA PRO A 98 -11.50 -3.86 6.60
C PRO A 98 -12.01 -3.02 5.42
N THR A 99 -11.58 -3.37 4.20
CA THR A 99 -12.07 -2.74 2.96
C THR A 99 -13.41 -3.31 2.52
N PHE A 100 -13.87 -4.39 3.17
CA PHE A 100 -15.10 -5.14 2.84
C PHE A 100 -15.17 -5.57 1.37
N GLY A 101 -14.02 -5.88 0.76
CA GLY A 101 -13.91 -6.34 -0.62
C GLY A 101 -13.98 -5.23 -1.68
N LEU A 102 -14.07 -3.96 -1.28
CA LEU A 102 -14.13 -2.83 -2.22
C LEU A 102 -12.88 -2.69 -3.08
N LEU A 103 -11.75 -3.23 -2.62
CA LEU A 103 -10.46 -3.16 -3.30
C LEU A 103 -10.00 -4.53 -3.84
N ASP A 104 -10.89 -5.52 -3.89
CA ASP A 104 -10.57 -6.88 -4.31
C ASP A 104 -10.96 -7.12 -5.77
N ASN A 105 -10.07 -7.73 -6.54
CA ASN A 105 -10.33 -8.22 -7.90
C ASN A 105 -10.93 -7.15 -8.85
N LEU A 106 -10.54 -5.90 -8.67
CA LEU A 106 -10.95 -4.80 -9.54
C LEU A 106 -10.34 -4.98 -10.92
N ASP A 107 -11.00 -4.46 -11.96
CA ASP A 107 -10.39 -4.38 -13.29
C ASP A 107 -9.19 -3.42 -13.24
N ALA A 108 -7.97 -3.95 -13.35
CA ALA A 108 -6.76 -3.15 -13.17
C ALA A 108 -6.61 -2.10 -14.28
N CYS A 109 -7.01 -2.44 -15.50
CA CYS A 109 -6.92 -1.55 -16.67
C CYS A 109 -7.87 -0.36 -16.55
N GLN A 110 -9.01 -0.53 -15.86
CA GLN A 110 -9.93 0.57 -15.54
C GLN A 110 -9.58 1.30 -14.23
N ASN A 111 -8.67 0.75 -13.43
CA ASN A 111 -8.27 1.27 -12.12
C ASN A 111 -6.77 1.60 -12.07
N GLY A 112 -6.26 2.22 -13.16
CA GLY A 112 -4.98 2.94 -13.15
C GLY A 112 -3.76 2.16 -13.61
N VAL A 113 -3.86 0.86 -13.90
CA VAL A 113 -2.77 0.11 -14.52
C VAL A 113 -2.82 0.31 -16.04
N PRO A 114 -1.72 0.75 -16.68
CA PRO A 114 -1.71 0.91 -18.13
C PRO A 114 -1.70 -0.48 -18.79
N CYS A 115 -2.72 -0.73 -19.62
CA CYS A 115 -2.89 -1.97 -20.35
C CYS A 115 -2.82 -1.73 -21.87
N PRO A 116 -2.27 -2.68 -22.66
CA PRO A 116 -1.62 -3.91 -22.20
C PRO A 116 -0.29 -3.64 -21.50
N VAL A 117 0.12 -4.56 -20.61
CA VAL A 117 1.50 -4.60 -20.09
C VAL A 117 2.33 -5.47 -21.04
N PRO A 118 3.17 -4.88 -21.92
CA PRO A 118 3.97 -5.65 -22.87
C PRO A 118 5.03 -6.49 -22.16
N THR A 119 5.60 -7.45 -22.88
CA THR A 119 6.81 -8.17 -22.46
C THR A 119 8.06 -7.28 -22.57
N GLY A 120 9.09 -7.58 -21.79
CA GLY A 120 10.36 -6.86 -21.80
C GLY A 120 10.45 -5.73 -20.76
N ASN A 121 11.50 -4.93 -20.89
CA ASN A 121 11.86 -3.87 -19.95
C ASN A 121 11.00 -2.63 -20.19
N GLN A 122 10.46 -2.04 -19.12
CA GLN A 122 9.64 -0.83 -19.18
C GLN A 122 9.53 -0.15 -17.82
N ILE A 123 9.10 1.10 -17.82
CA ILE A 123 8.59 1.79 -16.63
C ILE A 123 7.06 1.68 -16.67
N LEU A 124 6.50 0.95 -15.71
CA LEU A 124 5.07 0.84 -15.52
C LEU A 124 4.62 1.94 -14.56
N VAL A 125 3.81 2.89 -15.05
CA VAL A 125 3.28 4.00 -14.24
C VAL A 125 1.84 3.67 -13.87
N ILE A 126 1.60 3.36 -12.60
CA ILE A 126 0.29 2.97 -12.07
C ILE A 126 -0.32 4.17 -11.35
N THR A 127 -1.54 4.54 -11.69
CA THR A 127 -2.29 5.57 -10.96
C THR A 127 -3.09 4.94 -9.83
N LEU A 128 -2.70 5.24 -8.59
CA LEU A 128 -3.45 4.87 -7.39
C LEU A 128 -4.35 6.05 -7.00
N ASP A 129 -5.66 5.89 -7.20
CA ASP A 129 -6.66 6.92 -6.91
C ASP A 129 -7.72 6.37 -5.94
N PHE A 130 -7.52 6.66 -4.66
CA PHE A 130 -8.44 6.27 -3.59
C PHE A 130 -9.63 7.23 -3.44
N SER A 131 -9.69 8.34 -4.17
CA SER A 131 -10.80 9.30 -4.08
C SER A 131 -12.15 8.68 -4.47
N LYS A 132 -12.11 7.66 -5.33
CA LYS A 132 -13.28 6.85 -5.72
C LYS A 132 -13.80 5.95 -4.60
N PHE A 133 -12.99 5.73 -3.56
CA PHE A 133 -13.27 4.86 -2.43
C PHE A 133 -13.31 5.68 -1.13
N GLN A 134 -14.15 6.72 -1.08
CA GLN A 134 -14.25 7.63 0.07
C GLN A 134 -14.47 6.90 1.40
N ALA A 135 -15.19 5.77 1.39
CA ALA A 135 -15.36 4.93 2.56
C ALA A 135 -14.03 4.42 3.14
N ILE A 136 -13.06 4.09 2.28
CA ILE A 136 -11.71 3.68 2.68
C ILE A 136 -10.92 4.88 3.20
N ILE A 137 -10.94 6.01 2.48
CA ILE A 137 -10.27 7.24 2.91
C ILE A 137 -10.71 7.66 4.31
N ASN A 138 -12.00 7.54 4.62
CA ASN A 138 -12.53 7.87 5.95
C ASN A 138 -12.07 6.94 7.08
N LEU A 139 -11.51 5.76 6.76
CA LEU A 139 -10.90 4.85 7.75
C LEU A 139 -9.43 5.21 8.03
N LEU A 140 -8.80 5.98 7.16
CA LEU A 140 -7.39 6.31 7.26
C LEU A 140 -7.20 7.50 8.21
N THR A 141 -6.29 7.33 9.16
CA THR A 141 -5.74 8.41 9.98
C THR A 141 -4.73 9.23 9.17
N ASP A 142 -4.81 10.56 9.26
CA ASP A 142 -3.81 11.45 8.66
C ASP A 142 -2.45 11.29 9.33
N ASP A 143 -1.38 11.53 8.55
CA ASP A 143 0.00 11.52 9.02
C ASP A 143 0.47 10.22 9.67
N ALA A 144 0.10 9.09 9.09
CA ALA A 144 0.35 7.78 9.66
C ALA A 144 1.13 6.87 8.68
N PRO A 145 1.88 5.87 9.19
CA PRO A 145 2.47 4.84 8.36
C PRO A 145 1.42 3.83 7.91
N TYR A 146 1.44 3.52 6.62
CA TYR A 146 0.59 2.49 6.00
C TYR A 146 1.42 1.45 5.29
N GLN A 147 0.92 0.22 5.28
CA GLN A 147 1.36 -0.82 4.38
C GLN A 147 0.26 -1.13 3.37
N ILE A 148 0.63 -1.23 2.10
CA ILE A 148 -0.25 -1.69 1.04
C ILE A 148 0.34 -2.99 0.50
N TRP A 149 -0.45 -4.05 0.54
CA TRP A 149 -0.19 -5.25 -0.25
C TRP A 149 -0.95 -5.13 -1.57
N PHE A 150 -0.21 -4.95 -2.64
CA PHE A 150 -0.67 -4.73 -3.99
C PHE A 150 -0.48 -6.02 -4.78
N GLN A 151 -1.54 -6.58 -5.37
CA GLN A 151 -1.48 -7.76 -6.21
C GLN A 151 -2.04 -7.45 -7.60
N LEU A 152 -1.30 -7.84 -8.63
CA LEU A 152 -1.82 -7.95 -10.00
C LEU A 152 -1.89 -9.42 -10.39
N SER A 153 -3.00 -9.79 -11.03
CA SER A 153 -3.22 -11.13 -11.59
C SER A 153 -3.78 -11.03 -13.00
N ASP A 154 -3.24 -11.80 -13.93
CA ASP A 154 -3.80 -11.93 -15.27
C ASP A 154 -4.80 -13.07 -15.30
N VAL A 155 -6.01 -12.79 -15.78
CA VAL A 155 -7.10 -13.77 -15.84
C VAL A 155 -6.83 -14.84 -16.89
N ASP A 156 -6.14 -14.47 -17.99
CA ASP A 156 -6.01 -15.34 -19.15
C ASP A 156 -4.91 -16.40 -18.92
N SER A 157 -3.77 -16.02 -18.33
CA SER A 157 -2.67 -16.94 -18.03
C SER A 157 -2.67 -17.48 -16.59
N GLY A 158 -3.34 -16.80 -15.66
CA GLY A 158 -3.23 -17.07 -14.22
C GLY A 158 -1.91 -16.59 -13.60
N ASP A 159 -1.07 -15.87 -14.34
CA ASP A 159 0.15 -15.28 -13.80
C ASP A 159 -0.20 -14.18 -12.80
N GLN A 160 0.65 -14.00 -11.79
CA GLN A 160 0.47 -12.96 -10.78
C GLN A 160 1.80 -12.40 -10.28
N THR A 161 1.71 -11.20 -9.71
CA THR A 161 2.80 -10.52 -9.03
C THR A 161 2.25 -9.70 -7.86
N CYS A 162 3.00 -9.64 -6.76
CA CYS A 162 2.62 -8.87 -5.59
C CYS A 162 3.76 -8.00 -5.10
N LEU A 163 3.45 -6.76 -4.74
CA LEU A 163 4.33 -5.84 -4.02
C LEU A 163 3.76 -5.57 -2.63
N THR A 164 4.63 -5.57 -1.63
CA THR A 164 4.31 -4.89 -0.37
C THR A 164 5.01 -3.54 -0.38
N VAL A 165 4.27 -2.50 -0.08
CA VAL A 165 4.72 -1.11 -0.05
C VAL A 165 4.45 -0.57 1.35
N GLN A 166 5.39 0.19 1.91
CA GLN A 166 5.23 0.88 3.17
C GLN A 166 5.69 2.33 3.06
N ALA A 167 4.87 3.25 3.53
CA ALA A 167 5.17 4.67 3.50
C ALA A 167 4.36 5.44 4.55
N ARG A 168 4.83 6.65 4.89
CA ARG A 168 4.00 7.66 5.55
C ARG A 168 3.03 8.26 4.54
N ALA A 169 1.76 8.34 4.94
CA ALA A 169 0.72 8.96 4.13
C ALA A 169 0.03 10.13 4.82
N ARG A 170 -0.38 11.09 4.00
CA ARG A 170 -1.31 12.18 4.31
C ARG A 170 -2.64 11.94 3.60
N ILE A 171 -3.73 12.32 4.25
CA ILE A 171 -5.10 12.16 3.76
C ILE A 171 -5.72 13.49 3.33
N HIS A 172 -5.28 14.60 3.93
CA HIS A 172 -5.79 15.96 3.67
C HIS A 172 -4.70 16.88 3.13
#